data_AF-A0A945USM7-F1
#
_entry.id   AF-A0A945USM7-F1
#
_cell.length_a   1.000
_cell.length_b   1.000
_cell.length_c   1.000
_cell.angle_alpha   90.00
_cell.angle_beta   90.00
_cell.angle_gamma   90.00
#
_symmetry.space_group_name_H-M   'P 1'
#
loop_
_entity.id
_entity.type
_entity.pdbx_description
1 polymer ?
#
loop_
_entity_poly.entity_id
_entity_poly.type
_entity_poly.pdbx_seq_one_letter_code
_entity_poly.pdbx_strand_id
1 'polypeptide(L)'
;MIVETHRNYRLGFAQCLTTEDRDQLIDHLQQPASVAANPLQGRAQVDFMTLPSWGAIVVKPYMRGGLMRHVSRRHHLRSNRSRGESEFRILQSLRQEGLPVPEPIGWAEHGQLWVKTWLFIAEIPRSQTLAAIARTDAEQAATHLASVRQWIDRLVDLKIHHVDLHPGNVLVDDQNKVFLIDFDKASPSSDSSQVLRDRHHRRWNRALAKHGLPACLTLSLLS
;
A
#
# COMPACT_ATOMS: atom_id res chain seq x y z
N MET A 1 8.11 -12.29 13.24
CA MET A 1 6.69 -12.46 12.85
C MET A 1 6.15 -13.66 13.59
N ILE A 2 5.05 -13.48 14.30
CA ILE A 2 4.31 -14.55 14.96
C ILE A 2 3.27 -15.06 13.95
N VAL A 3 3.09 -16.37 13.83
CA VAL A 3 2.05 -16.98 12.99
C VAL A 3 1.26 -17.95 13.83
N GLU A 4 -0.05 -17.83 13.80
CA GLU A 4 -0.97 -18.61 14.64
C GLU A 4 -2.30 -18.85 13.91
N THR A 5 -3.14 -19.68 14.53
CA THR A 5 -4.50 -19.95 14.06
C THR A 5 -5.49 -19.56 15.14
N HIS A 6 -6.52 -18.79 14.78
CA HIS A 6 -7.61 -18.41 15.69
C HIS A 6 -8.94 -18.43 14.94
N ARG A 7 -9.97 -19.13 15.46
CA ARG A 7 -11.31 -19.27 14.83
C ARG A 7 -11.29 -19.58 13.31
N ASN A 8 -10.40 -20.49 12.89
CA ASN A 8 -10.14 -20.89 11.48
C ASN A 8 -9.48 -19.84 10.58
N TYR A 9 -9.04 -18.71 11.15
CA TYR A 9 -8.17 -17.75 10.47
C TYR A 9 -6.72 -18.12 10.73
N ARG A 10 -5.90 -18.09 9.67
CA ARG A 10 -4.45 -18.09 9.81
C ARG A 10 -4.01 -16.62 9.86
N LEU A 11 -3.29 -16.28 10.92
CA LEU A 11 -2.94 -14.91 11.26
C LEU A 11 -1.43 -14.77 11.33
N GLY A 12 -0.90 -13.62 10.91
CA GLY A 12 0.50 -13.29 11.08
C GLY A 12 0.70 -11.85 11.53
N PHE A 13 1.47 -11.64 12.59
CA PHE A 13 1.60 -10.34 13.24
C PHE A 13 3.06 -9.95 13.53
N ALA A 14 3.31 -8.64 13.56
CA ALA A 14 4.57 -8.07 14.03
C ALA A 14 4.69 -8.12 15.56
N GLN A 15 3.57 -7.97 16.28
CA GLN A 15 3.47 -7.96 17.74
C GLN A 15 2.35 -8.89 18.21
N CYS A 16 2.44 -9.42 19.43
CA CYS A 16 1.38 -10.26 20.01
C CYS A 16 0.08 -9.47 20.17
N LEU A 17 -1.05 -10.14 19.92
CA LEU A 17 -2.37 -9.66 20.29
C LEU A 17 -2.83 -10.32 21.59
N THR A 18 -3.72 -9.64 22.33
CA THR A 18 -4.55 -10.27 23.36
C THR A 18 -5.60 -11.18 22.71
N THR A 19 -6.26 -12.05 23.47
CA THR A 19 -7.37 -12.86 22.92
C THR A 19 -8.54 -11.97 22.49
N GLU A 20 -8.84 -10.94 23.28
CA GLU A 20 -9.89 -9.96 23.00
C GLU A 20 -9.67 -9.23 21.67
N ASP A 21 -8.46 -8.73 21.43
CA ASP A 21 -8.14 -8.04 20.17
C ASP A 21 -8.27 -8.96 18.95
N ARG A 22 -7.91 -10.25 19.10
CA ARG A 22 -8.09 -11.23 18.02
C ARG A 22 -9.56 -11.44 17.69
N ASP A 23 -10.40 -11.58 18.72
CA ASP A 23 -11.83 -11.78 18.53
C ASP A 23 -12.46 -10.56 17.88
N GLN A 24 -12.15 -9.36 18.38
CA GLN A 24 -12.62 -8.11 17.80
C GLN A 24 -12.18 -7.98 16.33
N LEU A 25 -10.91 -8.27 16.02
CA LEU A 25 -10.37 -8.25 14.66
C LEU A 25 -11.15 -9.21 13.75
N ILE A 26 -11.33 -10.46 14.17
CA ILE A 26 -12.05 -11.46 13.36
C ILE A 26 -13.50 -11.07 13.14
N ASP A 27 -14.17 -10.54 14.16
CA ASP A 27 -15.56 -10.09 14.04
C ASP A 27 -15.68 -8.93 13.04
N HIS A 28 -14.70 -8.02 13.01
CA HIS A 28 -14.61 -6.97 11.99
C HIS A 28 -14.40 -7.53 10.58
N LEU A 29 -13.50 -8.51 10.41
CA LEU A 29 -13.23 -9.14 9.10
C LEU A 29 -14.43 -9.86 8.47
N GLN A 30 -15.40 -10.28 9.29
CA GLN A 30 -16.62 -10.94 8.83
C GLN A 30 -17.65 -9.95 8.29
N GLN A 31 -17.55 -8.68 8.67
CA GLN A 31 -18.42 -7.63 8.17
C GLN A 31 -17.95 -7.19 6.77
N PRO A 32 -18.87 -6.80 5.88
CA PRO A 32 -18.47 -6.13 4.65
C PRO A 32 -17.73 -4.83 5.02
N ALA A 33 -16.63 -4.55 4.32
CA ALA A 33 -15.79 -3.38 4.57
C ALA A 33 -16.64 -2.12 4.81
N SER A 34 -16.42 -1.47 5.95
CA SER A 34 -17.17 -0.30 6.38
C SER A 34 -17.05 0.77 5.28
N VAL A 35 -18.18 1.18 4.71
CA VAL A 35 -18.17 2.29 3.74
C VAL A 35 -17.96 3.58 4.53
N ALA A 36 -16.71 4.01 4.70
CA ALA A 36 -16.46 5.35 5.17
C ALA A 36 -17.08 6.35 4.16
N ALA A 37 -18.11 7.05 4.62
CA ALA A 37 -18.86 8.01 3.82
C ALA A 37 -18.02 9.29 3.63
N ASN A 38 -17.33 9.39 2.48
CA ASN A 38 -17.24 10.65 1.75
C ASN A 38 -16.94 10.43 0.25
N PRO A 39 -17.97 10.35 -0.61
CA PRO A 39 -17.83 10.06 -2.04
C PRO A 39 -17.08 11.13 -2.86
N LEU A 40 -16.67 12.25 -2.26
CA LEU A 40 -16.16 13.43 -2.97
C LEU A 40 -14.62 13.51 -3.08
N GLN A 41 -13.86 12.54 -2.53
CA GLN A 41 -12.38 12.56 -2.51
C GLN A 41 -11.69 11.44 -3.31
N GLY A 42 -12.37 10.79 -4.25
CA GLY A 42 -11.69 10.05 -5.31
C GLY A 42 -10.93 8.78 -4.89
N ARG A 43 -11.68 7.80 -4.37
CA ARG A 43 -11.50 6.31 -4.45
C ARG A 43 -10.40 5.62 -3.62
N ALA A 44 -10.80 4.95 -2.54
CA ALA A 44 -11.13 3.52 -2.44
C ALA A 44 -11.93 3.34 -1.12
N GLN A 45 -12.75 2.28 -0.97
CA GLN A 45 -13.27 1.92 0.36
C GLN A 45 -12.08 1.56 1.24
N VAL A 46 -11.63 2.50 2.08
CA VAL A 46 -10.61 2.25 3.09
C VAL A 46 -11.36 1.92 4.37
N ASP A 47 -11.15 0.71 4.86
CA ASP A 47 -11.79 0.20 6.07
C ASP A 47 -10.85 0.47 7.25
N PHE A 48 -11.37 1.14 8.28
CA PHE A 48 -10.61 1.55 9.45
C PHE A 48 -11.12 0.82 10.69
N MET A 49 -10.20 0.51 11.59
CA MET A 49 -10.51 -0.15 12.86
C MET A 49 -9.58 0.39 13.94
N THR A 50 -10.04 0.39 15.19
CA THR A 50 -9.18 0.64 16.35
C THR A 50 -9.16 -0.60 17.24
N LEU A 51 -7.96 -1.05 17.61
CA LEU A 51 -7.75 -2.14 18.56
C LEU A 51 -6.95 -1.64 19.77
N PRO A 52 -7.24 -2.13 20.99
CA PRO A 52 -6.49 -1.78 22.19
C PRO A 52 -4.96 -1.92 22.04
N SER A 53 -4.47 -3.03 21.47
CA SER A 53 -3.02 -3.26 21.35
C SER A 53 -2.35 -2.53 20.18
N TRP A 54 -3.10 -2.13 19.15
CA TRP A 54 -2.52 -1.58 17.91
C TRP A 54 -2.92 -0.14 17.61
N GLY A 55 -3.86 0.43 18.37
CA GLY A 55 -4.44 1.73 18.05
C GLY A 55 -5.21 1.68 16.73
N ALA A 56 -5.18 2.79 15.99
CA ALA A 56 -5.90 2.94 14.73
C ALA A 56 -5.14 2.29 13.55
N ILE A 57 -5.86 1.43 12.82
CA ILE A 57 -5.34 0.62 11.73
C ILE A 57 -6.21 0.74 10.49
N VAL A 58 -5.60 0.52 9.33
CA VAL A 58 -6.29 0.30 8.07
C VAL A 58 -6.35 -1.20 7.78
N VAL A 59 -7.55 -1.66 7.45
CA VAL A 59 -7.85 -3.04 7.03
C VAL A 59 -7.96 -3.07 5.50
N LYS A 60 -7.03 -3.75 4.83
CA LYS A 60 -7.01 -3.88 3.37
C LYS A 60 -7.41 -5.29 2.94
N PRO A 61 -8.67 -5.51 2.50
CA PRO A 61 -9.10 -6.80 1.98
C PRO A 61 -8.60 -7.04 0.54
N TYR A 62 -8.00 -8.20 0.28
CA TYR A 62 -7.77 -8.70 -1.07
C TYR A 62 -8.78 -9.79 -1.39
N MET A 63 -9.86 -9.40 -2.05
CA MET A 63 -10.86 -10.35 -2.52
C MET A 63 -10.39 -11.01 -3.83
N ARG A 64 -10.47 -12.33 -3.91
CA ARG A 64 -10.40 -13.06 -5.20
C ARG A 64 -11.78 -13.06 -5.87
N GLY A 65 -12.21 -11.91 -6.40
CA GLY A 65 -13.48 -11.80 -7.14
C GLY A 65 -13.77 -10.37 -7.62
N GLY A 66 -14.17 -10.22 -8.90
CA GLY A 66 -14.42 -8.94 -9.58
C GLY A 66 -13.67 -8.81 -10.92
N LEU A 67 -14.08 -7.88 -11.79
CA LEU A 67 -13.54 -7.64 -13.15
C LEU A 67 -12.00 -7.50 -13.22
N MET A 68 -11.35 -7.24 -12.08
CA MET A 68 -9.90 -7.18 -11.86
C MET A 68 -9.17 -8.54 -11.93
N ARG A 69 -9.90 -9.65 -12.18
CA ARG A 69 -9.35 -11.01 -12.36
C ARG A 69 -8.28 -11.12 -13.45
N HIS A 70 -8.34 -10.28 -14.49
CA HIS A 70 -7.59 -10.50 -15.73
C HIS A 70 -6.15 -9.95 -15.74
N VAL A 71 -5.74 -9.13 -14.77
CA VAL A 71 -4.42 -8.46 -14.80
C VAL A 71 -3.38 -9.14 -13.89
N SER A 72 -3.81 -9.97 -12.93
CA SER A 72 -2.92 -10.51 -11.89
C SER A 72 -2.09 -11.73 -12.27
N ARG A 73 -2.25 -12.30 -13.47
CA ARG A 73 -1.62 -13.60 -13.79
C ARG A 73 -0.15 -13.54 -14.18
N ARG A 74 0.39 -12.38 -14.59
CA ARG A 74 1.74 -12.32 -15.20
C ARG A 74 2.91 -12.02 -14.24
N HIS A 75 2.65 -11.58 -13.01
CA HIS A 75 3.73 -11.23 -12.06
C HIS A 75 3.80 -12.11 -10.81
N HIS A 76 2.93 -13.11 -10.67
CA HIS A 76 3.04 -14.14 -9.64
C HIS A 76 3.97 -15.27 -10.10
N LEU A 77 5.25 -14.96 -10.30
CA LEU A 77 6.26 -16.00 -10.29
C LEU A 77 6.45 -16.44 -8.82
N ARG A 78 5.77 -17.54 -8.46
CA ARG A 78 6.21 -18.50 -7.42
C ARG A 78 6.26 -18.05 -5.95
N SER A 79 5.33 -17.22 -5.48
CA SER A 79 5.15 -17.10 -4.02
C SER A 79 4.05 -18.06 -3.54
N ASN A 80 4.40 -19.00 -2.65
CA ASN A 80 3.42 -19.85 -1.94
C ASN A 80 2.61 -19.07 -0.89
N ARG A 81 2.80 -17.74 -0.81
CA ARG A 81 2.18 -16.86 0.20
C ARG A 81 0.96 -16.14 -0.39
N SER A 82 0.03 -15.75 0.46
CA SER A 82 -1.05 -14.84 0.06
C SER A 82 -0.51 -13.45 -0.30
N ARG A 83 -1.38 -12.63 -0.91
CA ARG A 83 -1.07 -11.23 -1.17
C ARG A 83 -0.88 -10.43 0.12
N GLY A 84 -1.72 -10.68 1.15
CA GLY A 84 -1.58 -10.02 2.44
C GLY A 84 -0.23 -10.34 3.10
N GLU A 85 0.16 -11.62 3.15
CA GLU A 85 1.47 -12.01 3.70
C GLU A 85 2.63 -11.43 2.85
N SER A 86 2.50 -11.42 1.52
CA SER A 86 3.55 -10.89 0.65
C SER A 86 3.75 -9.38 0.82
N GLU A 87 2.66 -8.59 0.85
CA GLU A 87 2.73 -7.14 1.06
C GLU A 87 3.22 -6.81 2.48
N PHE A 88 2.78 -7.55 3.49
CA PHE A 88 3.27 -7.40 4.86
C PHE A 88 4.80 -7.53 4.94
N ARG A 89 5.36 -8.58 4.32
CA ARG A 89 6.80 -8.83 4.36
C ARG A 89 7.62 -7.79 3.62
N ILE A 90 7.17 -7.34 2.44
CA ILE A 90 7.90 -6.28 1.72
C ILE A 90 7.84 -4.96 2.47
N LEU A 91 6.70 -4.60 3.07
CA LEU A 91 6.59 -3.42 3.93
C LEU A 91 7.55 -3.51 5.13
N GLN A 92 7.68 -4.70 5.75
CA GLN A 92 8.62 -4.90 6.86
C GLN A 92 10.07 -4.64 6.41
N SER A 93 10.46 -5.22 5.28
CA SER A 93 11.80 -5.02 4.71
C SER A 93 12.06 -3.56 4.34
N LEU A 94 11.10 -2.89 3.68
CA LEU A 94 11.23 -1.49 3.30
C LEU A 94 11.35 -0.56 4.51
N ARG A 95 10.61 -0.84 5.59
CA ARG A 95 10.71 -0.09 6.84
C ARG A 95 12.06 -0.29 7.52
N GLN A 96 12.59 -1.52 7.52
CA GLN A 96 13.94 -1.81 8.02
C GLN A 96 15.02 -1.07 7.23
N GLU A 97 14.81 -0.89 5.93
CA GLU A 97 15.68 -0.10 5.04
C GLU A 97 15.46 1.42 5.12
N GLY A 98 14.58 1.87 6.02
CA GLY A 98 14.31 3.28 6.30
C GLY A 98 13.36 3.99 5.33
N LEU A 99 12.65 3.27 4.45
CA LEU A 99 11.65 3.92 3.60
C LEU A 99 10.42 4.34 4.43
N PRO A 100 9.81 5.50 4.11
CA PRO A 100 8.55 5.91 4.71
C PRO A 100 7.40 5.16 4.07
N VAL A 101 7.14 3.98 4.61
CA VAL A 101 5.96 3.18 4.32
C VAL A 101 5.10 3.05 5.57
N PRO A 102 3.78 2.82 5.46
CA PRO A 102 2.93 2.49 6.60
C PRO A 102 3.51 1.34 7.40
N GLU A 103 3.34 1.38 8.72
CA GLU A 103 3.80 0.27 9.55
C GLU A 103 2.98 -0.98 9.26
N PRO A 104 3.61 -2.09 8.81
CA PRO A 104 2.90 -3.34 8.63
C PRO A 104 2.66 -3.98 9.99
N ILE A 105 1.39 -4.11 10.36
CA ILE A 105 0.96 -4.64 11.66
C ILE A 105 0.74 -6.15 11.57
N GLY A 106 0.05 -6.60 10.52
CA GLY A 106 -0.22 -8.01 10.32
C GLY A 106 -0.96 -8.35 9.04
N TRP A 107 -1.34 -9.61 8.92
CA TRP A 107 -2.19 -10.12 7.85
C TRP A 107 -3.06 -11.26 8.37
N ALA A 108 -4.16 -11.51 7.67
CA ALA A 108 -5.06 -12.63 7.94
C ALA A 108 -5.38 -13.39 6.65
N GLU A 109 -5.67 -14.68 6.80
CA GLU A 109 -6.12 -15.59 5.74
C GLU A 109 -7.28 -16.44 6.26
N HIS A 110 -8.31 -16.62 5.43
CA HIS A 110 -9.45 -17.48 5.75
C HIS A 110 -9.96 -18.23 4.52
N GLY A 111 -10.29 -19.51 4.70
CA GLY A 111 -10.78 -20.42 3.66
C GLY A 111 -9.66 -21.26 3.02
N GLN A 112 -10.02 -22.43 2.48
CA GLN A 112 -9.07 -23.37 1.86
C GLN A 112 -9.03 -23.24 0.33
N LEU A 113 -10.20 -23.29 -0.33
CA LEU A 113 -10.31 -23.20 -1.79
C LEU A 113 -10.36 -21.75 -2.30
N TRP A 114 -11.01 -20.87 -1.53
CA TRP A 114 -11.22 -19.46 -1.85
C TRP A 114 -10.62 -18.59 -0.75
N VAL A 115 -9.29 -18.64 -0.63
CA VAL A 115 -8.55 -17.89 0.40
C VAL A 115 -8.87 -16.39 0.27
N LYS A 116 -9.60 -15.86 1.24
CA LYS A 116 -9.68 -14.42 1.50
C LYS A 116 -8.44 -14.04 2.28
N THR A 117 -7.85 -12.90 1.95
CA THR A 117 -6.68 -12.40 2.67
C THR A 117 -6.83 -10.92 2.95
N TRP A 118 -6.28 -10.49 4.08
CA TRP A 118 -6.28 -9.12 4.54
C TRP A 118 -4.87 -8.71 4.95
N LEU A 119 -4.56 -7.44 4.78
CA LEU A 119 -3.39 -6.78 5.34
C LEU A 119 -3.85 -5.73 6.35
N PHE A 120 -3.15 -5.64 7.47
CA PHE A 120 -3.32 -4.62 8.50
C PHE A 120 -2.08 -3.74 8.53
N ILE A 121 -2.29 -2.44 8.38
CA ILE A 121 -1.23 -1.43 8.49
C ILE A 121 -1.65 -0.35 9.49
N ALA A 122 -0.69 0.29 10.14
CA ALA A 122 -0.99 1.45 10.96
C ALA A 122 -1.58 2.56 10.09
N GLU A 123 -2.59 3.24 10.61
CA GLU A 123 -3.10 4.45 9.98
C GLU A 123 -2.01 5.54 9.95
N ILE A 124 -1.94 6.28 8.84
CA ILE A 124 -1.19 7.53 8.78
C ILE A 124 -2.20 8.65 9.02
N PRO A 125 -2.24 9.22 10.24
CA PRO A 125 -3.29 10.15 10.63
C PRO A 125 -3.21 11.43 9.81
N ARG A 126 -4.38 12.04 9.54
CA ARG A 126 -4.50 13.34 8.86
C ARG A 126 -3.73 13.41 7.54
N SER A 127 -3.69 12.30 6.80
CA SER A 127 -3.00 12.23 5.51
C SER A 127 -3.95 12.40 4.33
N GLN A 128 -3.40 12.92 3.24
CA GLN A 128 -4.08 13.04 1.95
C GLN A 128 -3.19 12.47 0.85
N THR A 129 -3.82 11.95 -0.21
CA THR A 129 -3.02 11.53 -1.38
C THR A 129 -2.42 12.75 -2.07
N LEU A 130 -1.23 12.61 -2.63
CA LEU A 130 -0.61 13.66 -3.44
C LEU A 130 -1.50 14.02 -4.64
N ALA A 131 -2.24 13.04 -5.18
CA ALA A 131 -3.25 13.30 -6.22
C ALA A 131 -4.39 14.20 -5.74
N ALA A 132 -4.87 14.06 -4.50
CA ALA A 132 -5.92 14.90 -3.93
C ALA A 132 -5.41 16.32 -3.69
N ILE A 133 -4.23 16.45 -3.08
CA ILE A 133 -3.56 17.76 -2.86
C ILE A 133 -3.38 18.45 -4.21
N ALA A 134 -2.90 17.76 -5.24
CA ALA A 134 -2.67 18.34 -6.56
C ALA A 134 -3.93 18.82 -7.28
N ARG A 135 -5.11 18.31 -6.91
CA ARG A 135 -6.40 18.78 -7.47
C ARG A 135 -6.86 20.08 -6.82
N THR A 136 -6.51 20.31 -5.57
CA THR A 136 -6.89 21.51 -4.82
C THR A 136 -5.82 22.60 -4.89
N ASP A 137 -4.55 22.19 -4.86
CA ASP A 137 -3.37 23.06 -4.83
C ASP A 137 -2.18 22.35 -5.49
N ALA A 138 -1.96 22.67 -6.77
CA ALA A 138 -0.90 22.10 -7.58
C ALA A 138 0.51 22.57 -7.14
N GLU A 139 0.61 23.79 -6.60
CA GLU A 139 1.89 24.35 -6.14
C GLU A 139 2.33 23.66 -4.86
N GLN A 140 1.41 23.52 -3.90
CA GLN A 140 1.67 22.74 -2.68
C GLN A 140 2.07 21.30 -3.01
N ALA A 141 1.36 20.63 -3.92
CA ALA A 141 1.72 19.27 -4.33
C ALA A 141 3.14 19.18 -4.92
N ALA A 142 3.57 20.18 -5.70
CA ALA A 142 4.89 20.21 -6.31
C ALA A 142 6.02 20.30 -5.28
N THR A 143 5.78 20.89 -4.10
CA THR A 143 6.79 20.97 -3.01
C THR A 143 7.26 19.59 -2.54
N HIS A 144 6.39 18.56 -2.63
CA HIS A 144 6.68 17.20 -2.16
C HIS A 144 7.44 16.33 -3.19
N LEU A 145 7.62 16.80 -4.43
CA LEU A 145 8.26 15.99 -5.48
C LEU A 145 9.73 15.68 -5.20
N ALA A 146 10.44 16.53 -4.46
CA ALA A 146 11.81 16.26 -4.05
C ALA A 146 11.89 14.99 -3.21
N SER A 147 11.00 14.85 -2.21
CA SER A 147 10.88 13.65 -1.39
C SER A 147 10.41 12.44 -2.19
N VAL A 148 9.44 12.61 -3.10
CA VAL A 148 9.02 11.51 -4.00
C VAL A 148 10.20 10.97 -4.82
N ARG A 149 11.01 11.85 -5.43
CA ARG A 149 12.21 11.45 -6.18
C ARG A 149 13.20 10.71 -5.30
N GLN A 150 13.48 11.22 -4.10
CA GLN A 150 14.34 10.56 -3.14
C GLN A 150 13.87 9.13 -2.82
N TRP A 151 12.55 8.92 -2.63
CA TRP A 151 12.03 7.58 -2.35
C TRP A 151 12.03 6.66 -3.58
N ILE A 152 11.86 7.22 -4.78
CA ILE A 152 12.06 6.47 -6.03
C ILE A 152 13.50 6.00 -6.15
N ASP A 153 14.47 6.89 -5.91
CA ASP A 153 15.89 6.52 -5.96
C ASP A 153 16.22 5.46 -4.90
N ARG A 154 15.64 5.56 -3.69
CA ARG A 154 15.82 4.52 -2.67
C ARG A 154 15.23 3.17 -3.11
N LEU A 155 14.06 3.15 -3.76
CA LEU A 155 13.51 1.91 -4.35
C LEU A 155 14.42 1.34 -5.44
N VAL A 156 15.02 2.21 -6.25
CA VAL A 156 15.97 1.84 -7.31
C VAL A 156 17.24 1.21 -6.70
N ASP A 157 17.77 1.80 -5.64
CA ASP A 157 18.94 1.28 -4.92
C ASP A 157 18.66 -0.10 -4.31
N LEU A 158 17.46 -0.28 -3.75
CA LEU A 158 17.00 -1.57 -3.22
C LEU A 158 16.59 -2.57 -4.30
N LYS A 159 16.67 -2.21 -5.59
CA LYS A 159 16.21 -3.04 -6.72
C LYS A 159 14.76 -3.48 -6.61
N ILE A 160 13.90 -2.61 -6.09
CA ILE A 160 12.46 -2.86 -5.95
C ILE A 160 11.70 -2.10 -7.03
N HIS A 161 10.87 -2.82 -7.78
CA HIS A 161 9.95 -2.24 -8.74
C HIS A 161 8.55 -2.10 -8.13
N HIS A 162 8.15 -0.87 -7.87
CA HIS A 162 6.79 -0.52 -7.46
C HIS A 162 5.90 -0.38 -8.70
N VAL A 163 5.24 -1.47 -9.09
CA VAL A 163 4.45 -1.56 -10.33
C VAL A 163 3.35 -0.50 -10.44
N ASP A 164 2.77 -0.09 -9.32
CA ASP A 164 1.67 0.87 -9.26
C ASP A 164 2.05 2.25 -8.70
N LEU A 165 3.29 2.69 -8.90
CA LEU A 165 3.74 3.98 -8.39
C LEU A 165 3.09 5.17 -9.14
N HIS A 166 2.25 5.94 -8.44
CA HIS A 166 1.59 7.15 -8.94
C HIS A 166 1.15 8.07 -7.78
N PRO A 167 0.77 9.35 -8.03
CA PRO A 167 0.41 10.29 -6.94
C PRO A 167 -0.75 9.85 -6.04
N GLY A 168 -1.66 9.00 -6.53
CA GLY A 168 -2.71 8.41 -5.68
C GLY A 168 -2.20 7.38 -4.65
N ASN A 169 -1.00 6.84 -4.85
CA ASN A 169 -0.33 5.89 -3.95
C ASN A 169 0.82 6.57 -3.19
N VAL A 170 0.76 7.90 -3.07
CA VAL A 170 1.63 8.72 -2.25
C VAL A 170 0.77 9.45 -1.26
N LEU A 171 0.99 9.23 0.03
CA LEU A 171 0.33 9.98 1.10
C LEU A 171 1.26 11.08 1.61
N VAL A 172 0.66 12.21 1.98
CA VAL A 172 1.32 13.32 2.67
C VAL A 172 0.55 13.57 3.95
N ASP A 173 1.22 13.51 5.09
CA ASP A 173 0.61 13.83 6.39
C ASP A 173 0.62 15.34 6.68
N ASP A 174 0.06 15.74 7.81
CA ASP A 174 -0.03 17.13 8.26
C ASP A 174 1.33 17.73 8.67
N GLN A 175 2.39 16.91 8.71
CA GLN A 175 3.78 17.32 8.93
C GLN A 175 4.59 17.38 7.64
N ASN A 176 3.91 17.31 6.47
CA ASN A 176 4.51 17.28 5.13
C ASN A 176 5.39 16.06 4.86
N LYS A 177 5.28 14.99 5.66
CA LYS A 177 6.02 13.75 5.44
C LYS A 177 5.35 12.93 4.34
N VAL A 178 6.16 12.51 3.38
CA VAL A 178 5.73 11.71 2.23
C VAL A 178 5.87 10.22 2.54
N PHE A 179 4.80 9.47 2.30
CA PHE A 179 4.78 8.01 2.42
C PHE A 179 4.40 7.36 1.10
N LEU A 180 5.05 6.24 0.78
CA LEU A 180 4.65 5.37 -0.34
C LEU A 180 3.72 4.26 0.18
N ILE A 181 2.65 3.96 -0.55
CA ILE A 181 1.67 2.91 -0.20
C ILE A 181 1.40 1.97 -1.38
N ASP A 182 0.71 0.87 -1.10
CA ASP A 182 0.26 -0.12 -2.11
C ASP A 182 1.39 -0.91 -2.79
N PHE A 183 2.07 -1.73 -2.00
CA PHE A 183 3.17 -2.60 -2.44
C PHE A 183 2.69 -4.01 -2.83
N ASP A 184 1.38 -4.21 -3.08
CA ASP A 184 0.76 -5.52 -3.31
C ASP A 184 1.32 -6.27 -4.54
N LYS A 185 1.83 -5.51 -5.51
CA LYS A 185 2.46 -5.99 -6.75
C LYS A 185 3.95 -5.64 -6.83
N ALA A 186 4.52 -5.05 -5.77
CA ALA A 186 5.93 -4.71 -5.79
C ALA A 186 6.78 -5.98 -5.87
N SER A 187 7.86 -5.92 -6.63
CA SER A 187 8.70 -7.08 -6.90
C SER A 187 10.17 -6.70 -6.97
N PRO A 188 11.10 -7.61 -6.64
CA PRO A 188 12.49 -7.45 -7.01
C PRO A 188 12.65 -7.25 -8.52
N SER A 189 13.65 -6.48 -8.93
CA SER A 189 13.99 -6.23 -10.32
C SER A 189 15.47 -6.50 -10.56
N SER A 190 15.79 -7.18 -11.66
CA SER A 190 17.16 -7.33 -12.17
C SER A 190 17.57 -6.22 -13.12
N ASP A 191 16.70 -5.23 -13.36
CA ASP A 191 17.00 -4.12 -14.27
C ASP A 191 18.17 -3.27 -13.76
N SER A 192 18.87 -2.62 -14.69
CA SER A 192 19.81 -1.56 -14.32
C SER A 192 19.08 -0.45 -13.57
N SER A 193 19.80 0.28 -12.71
CA SER A 193 19.19 1.34 -11.90
C SER A 193 18.53 2.42 -12.79
N GLN A 194 19.13 2.70 -13.95
CA GLN A 194 18.60 3.61 -14.94
C GLN A 194 17.25 3.13 -15.51
N VAL A 195 17.21 1.89 -16.01
CA VAL A 195 15.99 1.31 -16.58
C VAL A 195 14.87 1.25 -15.53
N LEU A 196 15.20 0.88 -14.29
CA LEU A 196 14.23 0.80 -13.20
C LEU A 196 13.68 2.19 -12.83
N ARG A 197 14.52 3.22 -12.75
CA ARG A 197 14.07 4.60 -12.52
C ARG A 197 13.14 5.08 -13.63
N ASP A 198 13.50 4.85 -14.90
CA ASP A 198 12.67 5.23 -16.04
C ASP A 198 11.34 4.48 -16.08
N ARG A 199 11.27 3.25 -15.57
CA ARG A 199 10.00 2.53 -15.42
C ARG A 199 9.09 3.21 -14.40
N HIS A 200 9.62 3.58 -13.24
CA HIS A 200 8.87 4.33 -12.22
C HIS A 200 8.38 5.68 -12.77
N HIS A 201 9.27 6.47 -13.39
CA HIS A 201 8.92 7.77 -13.95
C HIS A 201 7.88 7.66 -15.09
N ARG A 202 8.01 6.67 -15.99
CA ARG A 202 7.00 6.43 -17.03
C ARG A 202 5.65 6.01 -16.45
N ARG A 203 5.63 5.16 -15.43
CA ARG A 203 4.38 4.74 -14.76
C ARG A 203 3.69 5.94 -14.09
N TRP A 204 4.47 6.79 -13.42
CA TRP A 204 4.04 8.02 -12.79
C TRP A 204 3.44 9.00 -13.81
N ASN A 205 4.21 9.38 -14.83
CA ASN A 205 3.79 10.34 -15.86
C ASN A 205 2.56 9.85 -16.63
N ARG A 206 2.46 8.54 -16.90
CA ARG A 206 1.25 7.95 -17.50
C ARG A 206 0.02 8.13 -16.59
N ALA A 207 0.18 8.02 -15.27
CA ALA A 207 -0.91 8.25 -14.33
C ALA A 207 -1.33 9.72 -14.31
N LEU A 208 -0.37 10.66 -14.37
CA LEU A 208 -0.68 12.09 -14.46
C LEU A 208 -1.57 12.38 -15.67
N ALA A 209 -1.15 11.93 -16.86
CA ALA A 209 -1.90 12.10 -18.10
C ALA A 209 -3.29 11.43 -18.03
N LYS A 210 -3.35 10.19 -17.55
CA LYS A 210 -4.61 9.43 -17.45
C LYS A 210 -5.63 10.10 -16.52
N HIS A 211 -5.18 10.76 -15.45
CA HIS A 211 -6.05 11.31 -14.41
C HIS A 211 -6.17 12.83 -14.44
N GLY A 212 -5.59 13.49 -15.46
CA GLY A 212 -5.61 14.94 -15.63
C GLY A 212 -4.96 15.68 -14.48
N LEU A 213 -3.84 15.17 -13.95
CA LEU A 213 -3.10 15.84 -12.87
C LEU A 213 -2.13 16.89 -13.42
N PRO A 214 -1.79 17.94 -12.64
CA PRO A 214 -0.93 19.03 -13.07
C PRO A 214 0.44 18.60 -13.59
N ALA A 215 0.92 19.26 -14.66
CA ALA A 215 2.21 18.96 -15.29
C ALA A 215 3.42 19.29 -14.40
N CYS A 216 3.26 20.15 -13.39
CA CYS A 216 4.31 20.44 -12.40
C CYS A 216 4.75 19.19 -11.63
N LEU A 217 3.92 18.13 -11.60
CA LEU A 217 4.25 16.84 -10.99
C LEU A 217 5.07 15.89 -11.88
N THR A 218 5.41 16.29 -13.10
CA THR A 218 6.12 15.42 -14.05
C THR A 218 7.52 15.06 -13.55
N LEU A 219 7.90 13.79 -13.72
CA LEU A 219 9.25 13.31 -13.45
C LEU A 219 10.03 13.16 -14.76
N SER A 220 11.19 13.80 -14.85
CA SER A 220 12.06 13.75 -16.04
C SER A 220 12.62 12.35 -16.25
N LEU A 221 12.63 11.88 -17.49
CA LEU A 221 13.40 10.67 -17.85
C LEU A 221 14.87 11.07 -17.97
N LEU A 222 15.79 10.25 -17.46
CA LEU A 222 17.20 10.51 -17.70
C LEU A 222 17.54 9.97 -19.09
N SER A 223 18.12 10.82 -19.92
CA SER A 223 18.59 10.53 -21.28
C SER A 223 19.85 9.68 -21.28
#